data_AF-A0A6G3WP32-F1
#
_entry.id   AF-A0A6G3WP32-F1
#
_cell.length_a   1.000
_cell.length_b   1.000
_cell.length_c   1.000
_cell.angle_alpha   90.00
_cell.angle_beta   90.00
_cell.angle_gamma   90.00
#
_symmetry.space_group_name_H-M   'P 1'
#
loop_
_entity.id
_entity.type
_entity.pdbx_description
1 polymer ?
#
loop_
_entity_poly.entity_id
_entity_poly.type
_entity_poly.pdbx_seq_one_letter_code
_entity_poly.pdbx_strand_id
1 'polypeptide(L)' 'DLYLRIRPGTDLALLNGLLHLLVENGHTDPEFIAEHTEGWETMPAFLRDYPPAAVAAITGIPEDDIRRAARWIGEAGA' A
#
# COMPACT_ATOMS: atom_id res chain seq x y z
N ASP A 1 15.93 4.00 -7.05
CA ASP A 1 16.44 2.62 -6.88
C ASP A 1 15.49 1.53 -7.37
N LEU A 2 14.18 1.66 -7.23
CA LEU A 2 13.20 0.71 -7.79
C LEU A 2 12.32 1.41 -8.83
N TYR A 3 12.20 0.85 -10.03
CA TYR A 3 11.31 1.37 -11.09
C TYR A 3 10.09 0.46 -11.26
N LEU A 4 8.93 0.94 -10.81
CA LEU A 4 7.67 0.23 -10.92
C LEU A 4 7.01 0.54 -12.27
N ARG A 5 7.09 -0.41 -13.21
CA ARG A 5 6.52 -0.29 -14.56
C ARG A 5 5.01 -0.51 -14.55
N ILE A 6 4.30 0.44 -13.95
CA ILE A 6 2.85 0.36 -13.78
C ILE A 6 2.10 0.42 -15.13
N ARG A 7 1.04 -0.38 -15.23
CA ARG A 7 0.06 -0.28 -16.32
C ARG A 7 -0.71 1.05 -16.21
N PRO A 8 -0.83 1.85 -17.28
CA PRO A 8 -1.53 3.14 -17.22
C PRO A 8 -2.94 3.03 -16.66
N GLY A 9 -3.32 3.95 -15.76
CA GLY A 9 -4.65 4.01 -15.16
C GLY A 9 -4.89 3.05 -13.99
N THR A 10 -3.83 2.45 -13.43
CA THR A 10 -3.94 1.48 -12.33
C THR A 10 -3.29 1.95 -11.03
N ASP A 11 -2.96 3.24 -10.95
CA ASP A 11 -2.26 3.88 -9.85
C ASP A 11 -2.99 3.71 -8.52
N LEU A 12 -4.33 3.81 -8.50
CA LEU A 12 -5.12 3.59 -7.28
C LEU A 12 -5.01 2.15 -6.76
N ALA A 13 -4.91 1.15 -7.64
CA ALA A 13 -4.70 -0.23 -7.21
C ALA A 13 -3.32 -0.39 -6.57
N LEU A 14 -2.29 0.24 -7.12
CA LEU A 14 -0.96 0.26 -6.52
C LEU A 14 -0.98 0.95 -5.16
N LEU A 15 -1.54 2.16 -5.05
CA LEU A 15 -1.56 2.93 -3.81
C LEU A 15 -2.32 2.20 -2.70
N ASN A 16 -3.48 1.61 -3.01
CA ASN A 16 -4.24 0.82 -2.05
C ASN A 16 -3.49 -0.46 -1.66
N GLY A 17 -2.80 -1.11 -2.60
CA GLY A 17 -1.94 -2.27 -2.33
C GLY A 17 -0.76 -1.95 -1.41
N LEU A 18 -0.13 -0.79 -1.61
CA LEU A 18 0.94 -0.32 -0.74
C LEU A 18 0.39 0.01 0.66
N LEU A 19 -0.75 0.70 0.75
CA LEU A 19 -1.37 1.02 2.04
C LEU A 19 -1.82 -0.26 2.78
N HIS A 20 -2.36 -1.25 2.08
CA HIS A 20 -2.68 -2.56 2.64
C HIS A 20 -1.47 -3.18 3.34
N LEU A 21 -0.32 -3.20 2.67
CA LEU A 21 0.93 -3.73 3.22
C LEU A 21 1.49 -2.87 4.36
N LEU A 22 1.37 -1.54 4.30
CA LEU A 22 1.82 -0.66 5.39
C LEU A 22 0.99 -0.89 6.66
N VAL A 23 -0.33 -1.07 6.52
CA VAL A 23 -1.23 -1.42 7.63
C VAL A 23 -0.89 -2.82 8.17
N GLU A 24 -0.74 -3.82 7.29
CA GLU A 24 -0.41 -5.20 7.69
C GLU A 24 0.93 -5.28 8.45
N ASN A 25 1.92 -4.51 8.02
CA ASN A 25 3.26 -4.50 8.63
C ASN A 25 3.37 -3.59 9.86
N GLY A 26 2.31 -2.88 10.25
CA GLY A 26 2.35 -1.93 11.37
C GLY A 26 3.16 -0.67 11.09
N HIS A 27 3.35 -0.30 9.83
CA HIS A 27 4.09 0.89 9.38
C HIS A 27 3.17 2.11 9.21
N THR A 28 2.19 2.25 10.09
CA THR A 28 1.28 3.40 10.15
C THR A 28 1.43 4.07 11.50
N ASP A 29 1.19 5.37 11.57
CA ASP A 29 1.12 6.14 12.81
C ASP A 29 -0.36 6.30 13.24
N PRO A 30 -0.85 5.52 14.23
CA PRO A 30 -2.26 5.56 14.60
C PRO A 30 -2.67 6.87 15.27
N GLU A 31 -1.75 7.56 15.95
CA GLU A 31 -2.02 8.84 16.62
C GLU A 31 -2.20 9.93 15.57
N PHE A 32 -1.26 10.04 14.64
CA PHE A 32 -1.36 10.99 13.53
C PHE A 32 -2.63 10.78 12.70
N ILE A 33 -2.97 9.53 12.39
CA ILE A 33 -4.18 9.19 11.64
C ILE A 33 -5.43 9.62 12.41
N ALA A 34 -5.50 9.36 13.72
CA ALA A 34 -6.64 9.73 14.55
C ALA A 34 -6.80 11.26 14.66
N GLU A 35 -5.72 12.02 14.68
CA GLU A 35 -5.73 13.48 14.83
C GLU A 35 -5.98 14.24 13.51
N HIS A 36 -5.63 13.64 12.37
CA HIS A 36 -5.58 14.35 11.09
C HIS A 36 -6.42 13.74 9.97
N THR A 37 -7.18 12.68 10.22
CA THR A 37 -8.03 12.04 9.21
C THR A 37 -9.42 11.71 9.77
N GLU A 38 -10.38 11.53 8.87
CA GLU A 38 -11.74 11.08 9.17
C GLU A 38 -12.08 9.87 8.31
N GLY A 39 -12.90 8.93 8.83
CA GLY A 39 -13.35 7.75 8.09
C GLY A 39 -12.34 6.58 8.02
N TRP A 40 -11.22 6.68 8.74
CA TRP A 40 -10.16 5.66 8.76
C TRP A 40 -10.66 4.29 9.23
N GLU A 41 -11.66 4.23 10.11
CA GLU A 41 -12.24 3.00 10.64
C GLU A 41 -12.75 2.05 9.55
N THR A 42 -13.11 2.58 8.38
CA THR A 42 -13.57 1.78 7.23
C THR A 42 -12.42 1.33 6.32
N MET A 43 -11.26 1.97 6.40
CA MET A 43 -10.13 1.77 5.51
C MET A 43 -9.55 0.35 5.60
N PRO A 44 -9.27 -0.23 6.78
CA PRO A 44 -8.72 -1.59 6.86
C PRO A 44 -9.62 -2.66 6.23
N ALA A 45 -10.95 -2.49 6.30
CA ALA A 45 -11.88 -3.41 5.67
C ALA A 45 -11.83 -3.28 4.14
N PHE A 46 -11.82 -2.06 3.61
CA PHE A 46 -11.68 -1.78 2.18
C PHE A 46 -10.35 -2.31 1.61
N LEU A 47 -9.25 -2.16 2.36
CA LEU A 47 -7.93 -2.61 1.92
C LEU A 47 -7.81 -4.13 1.75
N ARG A 48 -8.72 -4.94 2.32
CA ARG A 48 -8.71 -6.40 2.13
C ARG A 48 -8.91 -6.82 0.68
N ASP A 49 -9.47 -5.95 -0.16
CA ASP A 49 -9.66 -6.19 -1.59
C ASP A 49 -8.39 -5.94 -2.42
N TYR A 50 -7.30 -5.50 -1.78
CA TYR A 50 -6.03 -5.17 -2.44
C TYR A 50 -4.84 -6.00 -1.94
N PRO A 51 -4.94 -7.35 -1.87
CA PRO A 51 -3.77 -8.16 -1.55
C PRO A 51 -2.70 -8.02 -2.65
N PRO A 52 -1.41 -8.19 -2.32
CA PRO A 52 -0.31 -7.94 -3.26
C PRO A 52 -0.42 -8.71 -4.58
N ALA A 53 -0.91 -9.96 -4.55
CA ALA A 53 -1.15 -10.76 -5.74
C ALA A 53 -2.21 -10.14 -6.69
N ALA A 54 -3.30 -9.60 -6.13
CA ALA A 54 -4.34 -8.95 -6.93
C ALA A 54 -3.83 -7.62 -7.51
N VAL A 55 -3.09 -6.85 -6.71
CA VAL A 55 -2.47 -5.59 -7.14
C VAL A 55 -1.47 -5.86 -8.25
N ALA A 56 -0.65 -6.91 -8.15
CA ALA A 56 0.27 -7.33 -9.20
C ALA A 56 -0.47 -7.65 -10.51
N ALA A 57 -1.59 -8.37 -10.45
CA ALA A 57 -2.40 -8.68 -11.64
C ALA A 57 -2.99 -7.42 -12.31
N ILE A 58 -3.49 -6.47 -11.51
CA ILE A 58 -4.09 -5.21 -11.99
C ILE A 58 -3.03 -4.26 -12.55
N THR A 59 -1.91 -4.12 -11.87
CA THR A 59 -0.88 -3.12 -12.20
C THR A 59 0.17 -3.63 -13.19
N GLY A 60 0.32 -4.95 -13.31
CA GLY A 60 1.39 -5.59 -14.08
C GLY A 60 2.77 -5.53 -13.41
N ILE A 61 2.85 -5.04 -12.17
CA ILE A 61 4.09 -4.99 -11.39
C ILE A 61 4.29 -6.34 -10.70
N PRO A 62 5.52 -6.90 -10.66
CA PRO A 62 5.81 -8.09 -9.87
C PRO A 62 5.43 -7.90 -8.39
N GLU A 63 4.82 -8.93 -7.79
CA GLU A 63 4.39 -8.87 -6.38
C GLU A 63 5.56 -8.54 -5.43
N ASP A 64 6.72 -9.15 -5.68
CA ASP A 64 7.93 -8.92 -4.88
C ASP A 64 8.38 -7.46 -4.89
N ASP A 65 8.20 -6.76 -6.01
CA ASP A 65 8.55 -5.35 -6.14
C ASP A 65 7.54 -4.46 -5.39
N ILE A 66 6.25 -4.81 -5.39
CA ILE A 66 5.23 -4.12 -4.57
C ILE A 66 5.55 -4.28 -3.09
N ARG A 67 5.87 -5.50 -2.65
CA ARG A 67 6.27 -5.79 -1.26
C ARG A 67 7.55 -5.05 -0.88
N ARG A 68 8.54 -5.05 -1.77
CA ARG A 68 9.79 -4.30 -1.57
C ARG A 68 9.54 -2.81 -1.43
N ALA A 69 8.69 -2.23 -2.29
CA ALA A 69 8.32 -0.81 -2.21
C ALA A 69 7.64 -0.48 -0.87
N ALA A 70 6.64 -1.28 -0.45
CA ALA A 70 5.95 -1.05 0.83
C ALA A 70 6.90 -1.14 2.03
N ARG A 71 7.81 -2.12 2.03
CA ARG A 71 8.84 -2.24 3.08
C ARG A 71 9.76 -1.01 3.11
N TRP A 72 10.29 -0.60 1.96
CA TRP A 72 11.15 0.58 1.87
C TRP A 72 10.45 1.85 2.33
N ILE A 73 9.15 2.02 2.03
CA ILE A 73 8.36 3.15 2.51
C ILE A 73 8.22 3.11 4.03
N GLY A 74 7.85 1.95 4.60
CA GLY A 74 7.60 1.85 6.03
C GLY A 74 8.86 1.91 6.91
N GLU A 75 10.01 1.53 6.37
CA GLU A 75 11.31 1.63 7.04
C GLU A 75 12.00 2.99 6.79
N ALA A 76 11.46 3.83 5.90
CA ALA A 76 12.05 5.13 5.60
C ALA A 76 11.90 6.08 6.78
N GLY A 77 13.02 6.44 7.41
CA GLY A 77 13.06 7.37 8.53
C GLY A 77 13.03 6.71 9.91
N ALA A 78 13.08 5.37 9.98
CA ALA A 78 13.44 4.63 11.18
C ALA A 78 14.95 4.73 11.49
#